data_AF-A0A3A8P4L2-F1
#
_entry.id   AF-A0A3A8P4L2-F1
#
_cell.length_a   1.000
_cell.length_b   1.000
_cell.length_c   1.000
_cell.angle_alpha   90.00
_cell.angle_beta   90.00
_cell.angle_gamma   90.00
#
_symmetry.space_group_name_H-M   'P 1'
#
loop_
_entity.id
_entity.type
_entity.pdbx_description
1 polymer ?
#
loop_
_entity_poly.entity_id
_entity_poly.type
_entity_poly.pdbx_seq_one_letter_code
_entity_poly.pdbx_strand_id
1 'polypeptide(L)'
;LGVGGVIGLFIMALNLAYWGMASPPGWLVWMRIPKDVGIVFLGTGYAAGFALLFQKERWGKVLGVFTPAGRMALTLYLMQSVISLCLYDGWGLGLVGNTPPSLTVLLSLVAFAAQVAFSHWWLARFRFGPVEWLWRSLTYGRFQPMRPLPTGAAGAAS
;
A
#
# COMPACT_ATOMS: atom_id res chain seq x y z
N LEU A 1 13.38 -7.72 -20.71
CA LEU A 1 13.26 -6.36 -20.16
C LEU A 1 11.77 -6.06 -19.99
N GLY A 2 11.21 -6.23 -18.79
CA GLY A 2 9.80 -5.90 -18.55
C GLY A 2 9.55 -4.40 -18.73
N VAL A 3 8.27 -4.00 -18.85
CA VAL A 3 7.84 -2.60 -19.00
C VAL A 3 8.50 -1.68 -17.95
N GLY A 4 8.68 -2.16 -16.72
CA GLY A 4 9.39 -1.42 -15.65
C GLY A 4 10.88 -1.17 -15.91
N GLY A 5 11.56 -2.06 -16.63
CA GLY A 5 12.97 -1.87 -17.01
C GLY A 5 13.14 -0.75 -18.03
N VAL A 6 12.19 -0.64 -18.98
CA VAL A 6 12.17 0.42 -19.99
C VAL A 6 11.85 1.77 -19.36
N ILE A 7 10.82 1.83 -18.48
CA ILE A 7 10.47 3.03 -17.73
C ILE A 7 11.63 3.46 -16.82
N GLY A 8 12.28 2.53 -16.14
CA GLY A 8 13.39 2.83 -15.26
C GLY A 8 14.64 3.33 -16.00
N LEU A 9 14.86 2.91 -17.26
CA LEU A 9 15.93 3.45 -18.10
C LEU A 9 15.59 4.85 -18.59
N PHE A 10 14.32 5.08 -18.93
CA PHE A 10 13.82 6.38 -19.33
C PHE A 10 13.95 7.43 -18.21
N ILE A 11 13.55 7.08 -16.97
CA ILE A 11 13.70 7.96 -15.80
C ILE A 11 15.18 8.24 -15.49
N MET A 12 16.04 7.23 -15.62
CA MET A 12 17.49 7.38 -15.43
C MET A 12 18.09 8.34 -16.47
N ALA A 13 17.70 8.20 -17.74
CA ALA A 13 18.14 9.10 -18.80
C ALA A 13 17.67 10.54 -18.56
N LEU A 14 16.43 10.73 -18.11
CA LEU A 14 15.91 12.03 -17.69
C LEU A 14 16.68 12.62 -16.50
N ASN A 15 17.00 11.81 -15.49
CA ASN A 15 17.78 12.24 -14.33
C ASN A 15 19.21 12.66 -14.74
N LEU A 16 19.86 11.89 -15.60
CA LEU A 16 21.20 12.21 -16.12
C LEU A 16 21.19 13.49 -16.97
N ALA A 17 20.14 13.67 -17.79
CA ALA A 17 19.95 14.90 -18.56
C ALA A 17 19.72 16.12 -17.65
N TYR A 18 18.95 15.97 -16.58
CA TYR A 18 18.76 17.02 -15.57
C TYR A 18 20.07 17.43 -14.89
N TRP A 19 20.97 16.47 -14.63
CA TRP A 19 22.29 16.72 -14.04
C TRP A 19 23.39 17.07 -15.07
N GLY A 20 23.05 17.21 -16.36
CA GLY A 20 24.01 17.58 -17.41
C GLY A 20 25.01 16.49 -17.80
N MET A 21 24.76 15.22 -17.43
CA MET A 21 25.61 14.08 -17.81
C MET A 21 25.18 13.51 -19.16
N ALA A 22 26.07 13.53 -20.15
CA ALA A 22 25.77 13.23 -21.56
C ALA A 22 25.48 11.74 -21.87
N SER A 23 25.82 10.81 -20.98
CA SER A 23 25.39 9.40 -21.07
C SER A 23 25.69 8.65 -19.76
N PRO A 24 24.86 7.67 -19.36
CA PRO A 24 25.23 6.78 -18.27
C PRO A 24 26.48 6.00 -18.67
N PRO A 25 27.53 5.96 -17.83
CA PRO A 25 28.62 5.00 -17.99
C PRO A 25 28.07 3.59 -18.25
N GLY A 26 28.52 2.92 -19.32
CA GLY A 26 27.97 1.62 -19.73
C GLY A 26 27.94 0.57 -18.61
N TRP A 27 28.91 0.63 -17.68
CA TRP A 27 28.95 -0.25 -16.51
C TRP A 27 27.74 -0.11 -15.56
N LEU A 28 27.13 1.07 -15.44
CA LEU A 28 25.91 1.29 -14.64
C LEU A 28 24.70 0.59 -15.25
N VAL A 29 24.63 0.53 -16.58
CA VAL A 29 23.57 -0.19 -17.30
C VAL A 29 23.74 -1.70 -17.11
N TRP A 30 24.98 -2.19 -17.17
CA TRP A 30 25.30 -3.60 -16.92
C TRP A 30 24.98 -4.05 -15.49
N MET A 31 25.21 -3.18 -14.48
CA MET A 31 24.88 -3.49 -13.08
C MET A 31 23.37 -3.51 -12.76
N ARG A 32 22.50 -2.95 -13.62
CA ARG A 32 21.05 -2.95 -13.38
C ARG A 32 20.42 -4.32 -13.62
N ILE A 33 20.86 -5.04 -14.65
CA ILE A 33 20.34 -6.36 -15.00
C ILE A 33 20.37 -7.34 -13.80
N PRO A 34 21.51 -7.56 -13.11
CA PRO A 34 21.53 -8.46 -11.95
C PRO A 34 20.71 -7.93 -10.76
N LYS A 35 20.58 -6.60 -10.59
CA LYS A 35 19.74 -5.99 -9.55
C LYS A 35 18.25 -6.21 -9.81
N ASP A 36 17.79 -5.93 -11.03
CA ASP A 36 16.39 -6.11 -11.43
C ASP A 36 15.98 -7.59 -11.31
N VAL A 37 16.85 -8.49 -11.76
CA VAL A 37 16.66 -9.94 -11.59
C VAL A 37 16.61 -10.29 -10.10
N GLY A 38 17.56 -9.80 -9.30
CA GLY A 38 17.58 -10.00 -7.86
C GLY A 38 16.29 -9.56 -7.16
N ILE A 39 15.74 -8.40 -7.54
CA ILE A 39 14.48 -7.88 -7.00
C ILE A 39 13.30 -8.80 -7.33
N VAL A 40 13.22 -9.31 -8.57
CA VAL A 40 12.14 -10.23 -8.97
C VAL A 40 12.24 -11.55 -8.20
N PHE A 41 13.44 -12.11 -8.06
CA PHE A 41 13.67 -13.31 -7.27
C PHE A 41 13.31 -13.09 -5.79
N LEU A 42 13.73 -11.98 -5.20
CA LEU A 42 13.41 -11.64 -3.82
C LEU A 42 11.90 -11.47 -3.61
N GLY A 43 11.23 -10.74 -4.49
CA GLY A 43 9.78 -10.52 -4.44
C GLY A 43 8.99 -11.83 -4.58
N THR A 44 9.40 -12.70 -5.50
CA THR A 44 8.77 -14.02 -5.68
C THR A 44 9.05 -14.93 -4.48
N GLY A 45 10.25 -14.87 -3.92
CA GLY A 45 10.62 -15.57 -2.69
C GLY A 45 9.80 -15.12 -1.48
N TYR A 46 9.58 -13.82 -1.32
CA TYR A 46 8.67 -13.29 -0.30
C TYR A 46 7.24 -13.77 -0.54
N ALA A 47 6.72 -13.67 -1.76
CA ALA A 47 5.37 -14.12 -2.09
C ALA A 47 5.17 -15.62 -1.78
N ALA A 48 6.13 -16.46 -2.18
CA ALA A 48 6.12 -17.89 -1.88
C ALA A 48 6.25 -18.16 -0.37
N GLY A 49 7.11 -17.41 0.32
CA GLY A 49 7.27 -17.48 1.77
C GLY A 49 5.98 -17.12 2.50
N PHE A 50 5.31 -16.04 2.11
CA PHE A 50 4.00 -15.66 2.64
C PHE A 50 2.93 -16.71 2.32
N ALA A 51 2.89 -17.24 1.10
CA ALA A 51 1.95 -18.29 0.72
C ALA A 51 2.12 -19.57 1.55
N LEU A 52 3.37 -19.99 1.80
CA LEU A 52 3.69 -21.12 2.69
C LEU A 52 3.37 -20.81 4.16
N LEU A 53 3.58 -19.57 4.61
CA LEU A 53 3.21 -19.13 5.96
C LEU A 53 1.70 -19.19 6.17
N PHE A 54 0.91 -18.80 5.16
CA PHE A 54 -0.55 -18.87 5.19
C PHE A 54 -1.08 -20.30 5.30
N GLN A 55 -0.35 -21.31 4.84
CA GLN A 55 -0.73 -22.72 5.02
C GLN A 55 -0.60 -23.19 6.48
N LYS A 56 0.18 -22.51 7.33
CA LYS A 56 0.25 -22.83 8.76
C LYS A 56 -0.91 -22.14 9.50
N GLU A 57 -1.80 -22.96 10.05
CA GLU A 57 -3.02 -22.55 10.75
C GLU A 57 -2.80 -21.54 11.90
N ARG A 58 -1.63 -21.61 12.56
CA ARG A 58 -1.21 -20.67 13.60
C ARG A 58 -0.94 -19.26 13.05
N TRP A 59 -0.35 -19.17 11.87
CA TRP A 59 -0.04 -17.91 11.20
C TRP A 59 -1.26 -17.35 10.46
N GLY A 60 -2.13 -18.21 9.92
CA GLY A 60 -3.42 -17.80 9.37
C GLY A 60 -4.27 -17.00 10.36
N LYS A 61 -4.25 -17.33 11.66
CA LYS A 61 -4.95 -16.55 12.71
C LYS A 61 -4.32 -15.18 12.97
N VAL A 62 -2.98 -15.10 12.99
CA VAL A 62 -2.26 -13.84 13.22
C VAL A 62 -2.37 -12.90 12.01
N LEU A 63 -2.18 -13.42 10.80
CA LEU A 63 -2.42 -12.67 9.56
C LEU A 63 -3.91 -12.36 9.34
N GLY A 64 -4.81 -13.13 9.96
CA GLY A 64 -6.23 -12.83 10.08
C GLY A 64 -6.52 -11.46 10.69
N VAL A 65 -5.70 -11.00 11.65
CA VAL A 65 -5.82 -9.66 12.25
C VAL A 65 -5.52 -8.57 11.21
N PHE A 66 -4.60 -8.80 10.28
CA PHE A 66 -4.29 -7.85 9.20
C PHE A 66 -5.22 -7.96 8.00
N THR A 67 -6.11 -8.96 7.96
CA THR A 67 -7.10 -9.11 6.89
C THR A 67 -7.97 -7.86 6.70
N PRO A 68 -8.52 -7.23 7.76
CA PRO A 68 -9.24 -5.97 7.61
C PRO A 68 -8.37 -4.83 7.09
N ALA A 69 -7.14 -4.69 7.57
CA ALA A 69 -6.21 -3.68 7.05
C ALA A 69 -5.91 -3.90 5.56
N GLY A 70 -5.70 -5.14 5.12
CA GLY A 70 -5.47 -5.50 3.72
C GLY A 70 -6.68 -5.26 2.82
N ARG A 71 -7.91 -5.43 3.34
CA ARG A 71 -9.16 -5.11 2.62
C ARG A 71 -9.41 -3.61 2.47
N MET A 72 -8.64 -2.80 3.19
CA MET A 72 -8.68 -1.34 3.19
C MET A 72 -7.35 -0.72 2.72
N ALA A 73 -6.51 -1.49 2.04
CA ALA A 73 -5.17 -1.04 1.64
C ALA A 73 -5.19 0.30 0.88
N LEU A 74 -6.17 0.52 -0.01
CA LEU A 74 -6.25 1.77 -0.78
C LEU A 74 -6.69 2.94 0.12
N THR A 75 -7.70 2.71 0.97
CA THR A 75 -8.16 3.70 1.95
C THR A 75 -7.03 4.06 2.93
N LEU A 76 -6.36 3.06 3.50
CA LEU A 76 -5.26 3.26 4.45
C LEU A 76 -4.07 3.97 3.81
N TYR A 77 -3.76 3.65 2.56
CA TYR A 77 -2.72 4.35 1.80
C TYR A 77 -3.07 5.84 1.60
N LEU A 78 -4.31 6.14 1.21
CA LEU A 78 -4.77 7.53 1.09
C LEU A 78 -4.75 8.26 2.43
N MET A 79 -5.24 7.61 3.49
CA MET A 79 -5.23 8.16 4.84
C MET A 79 -3.80 8.47 5.30
N GLN A 80 -2.88 7.52 5.14
CA GLN A 80 -1.46 7.72 5.46
C GLN A 80 -0.86 8.87 4.65
N SER A 81 -1.23 9.01 3.37
CA SER A 81 -0.74 10.08 2.50
C SER A 81 -1.26 11.44 2.98
N VAL A 82 -2.56 11.55 3.28
CA VAL A 82 -3.16 12.77 3.84
C VAL A 82 -2.55 13.12 5.20
N ILE A 83 -2.39 12.14 6.09
CA ILE A 83 -1.74 12.34 7.40
C ILE A 83 -0.30 12.84 7.21
N SER A 84 0.45 12.23 6.28
CA SER A 84 1.83 12.65 5.98
C SER A 84 1.87 14.06 5.40
N LEU A 85 0.98 14.39 4.46
CA LEU A 85 0.89 15.74 3.90
C LEU A 85 0.50 16.76 4.98
N CYS A 86 -0.46 16.46 5.85
CA CYS A 86 -0.86 17.36 6.93
C CYS A 86 0.20 17.50 8.03
N LEU A 87 1.03 16.47 8.28
CA LEU A 87 2.07 16.54 9.31
C LEU A 87 3.36 17.19 8.80
N TYR A 88 3.77 16.86 7.58
CA TYR A 88 5.09 17.18 7.04
C TYR A 88 5.04 18.21 5.91
N ASP A 89 4.04 18.17 5.03
CA ASP A 89 3.96 19.14 3.93
C ASP A 89 3.37 20.48 4.40
N GLY A 90 3.77 21.58 3.76
CA GLY A 90 3.66 22.96 4.27
C GLY A 90 2.25 23.51 4.53
N TRP A 91 1.19 22.71 4.33
CA TRP A 91 -0.19 23.06 4.64
C TRP A 91 -0.62 22.74 6.10
N GLY A 92 0.23 22.08 6.89
CA GLY A 92 -0.05 21.78 8.31
C GLY A 92 1.03 22.23 9.30
N LEU A 93 1.45 21.37 10.24
CA LEU A 93 2.33 21.76 11.37
C LEU A 93 3.78 22.12 10.97
N GLY A 94 4.17 21.96 9.71
CA GLY A 94 5.49 22.38 9.22
C GLY A 94 6.67 21.67 9.89
N LEU A 95 6.49 20.40 10.28
CA LEU A 95 7.47 19.62 11.03
C LEU A 95 8.65 19.08 10.19
N VAL A 96 8.68 19.40 8.88
CA VAL A 96 9.80 19.07 8.00
C VAL A 96 11.08 19.78 8.47
N GLY A 97 12.07 18.97 8.86
CA GLY A 97 13.40 19.45 9.24
C GLY A 97 13.59 19.85 10.71
N ASN A 98 12.51 20.05 11.49
CA ASN A 98 12.60 20.48 12.89
C ASN A 98 12.35 19.37 13.93
N THR A 99 11.97 18.17 13.48
CA THR A 99 11.55 17.09 14.38
C THR A 99 12.64 16.03 14.49
N PRO A 100 13.08 15.64 15.71
CA PRO A 100 14.07 14.59 15.85
C PRO A 100 13.55 13.26 15.28
N PRO A 101 14.41 12.43 14.64
CA PRO A 101 14.00 11.19 13.99
C PRO A 101 13.24 10.22 14.91
N SER A 102 13.55 10.23 16.21
CA SER A 102 12.86 9.44 17.22
C SER A 102 11.38 9.78 17.34
N LEU A 103 11.03 11.06 17.25
CA LEU A 103 9.64 11.51 17.34
C LEU A 103 8.87 11.21 16.04
N THR A 104 9.52 11.30 14.89
CA THR A 104 8.97 10.91 13.58
C THR A 104 8.60 9.42 13.57
N VAL A 105 9.46 8.56 14.12
CA VAL A 105 9.18 7.13 14.27
C VAL A 105 8.00 6.89 15.19
N LEU A 106 7.97 7.58 16.34
CA LEU A 106 6.86 7.46 17.30
C LEU A 106 5.52 7.89 16.67
N LEU A 107 5.48 9.03 15.99
CA LEU A 107 4.30 9.52 15.29
C LEU A 107 3.82 8.55 14.21
N SER A 108 4.76 7.98 13.44
CA SER A 108 4.45 6.98 12.41
C SER A 108 3.87 5.70 13.03
N LEU A 109 4.41 5.26 14.16
CA LEU A 109 3.92 4.08 14.88
C LEU A 109 2.50 4.31 15.42
N VAL A 110 2.23 5.50 15.97
CA VAL A 110 0.92 5.90 16.48
C VAL A 110 -0.10 6.00 15.34
N ALA A 111 0.27 6.65 14.22
CA ALA A 111 -0.59 6.74 13.04
C ALA A 111 -0.92 5.35 12.47
N PHE A 112 0.08 4.46 12.40
CA PHE A 112 -0.13 3.08 11.95
C PHE A 112 -1.06 2.30 12.89
N ALA A 113 -0.85 2.39 14.21
CA ALA A 113 -1.73 1.74 15.19
C ALA A 113 -3.17 2.26 15.10
N ALA A 114 -3.35 3.58 14.95
CA ALA A 114 -4.65 4.20 14.76
C ALA A 114 -5.32 3.73 13.46
N GLN A 115 -4.57 3.59 12.36
CA GLN A 115 -5.07 3.07 11.09
C GLN A 115 -5.51 1.62 11.17
N VAL A 116 -4.75 0.77 11.85
CA VAL A 116 -5.13 -0.63 12.09
C VAL A 116 -6.43 -0.68 12.91
N ALA A 117 -6.50 0.06 14.02
CA ALA A 117 -7.71 0.13 14.84
C ALA A 117 -8.92 0.65 14.05
N PHE A 118 -8.73 1.69 13.25
CA PHE A 118 -9.77 2.23 12.36
C PHE A 118 -10.23 1.19 11.34
N SER A 119 -9.32 0.41 10.75
CA SER A 119 -9.67 -0.63 9.78
C SER A 119 -10.54 -1.73 10.39
N HIS A 120 -10.24 -2.14 11.63
CA HIS A 120 -11.05 -3.11 12.38
C HIS A 120 -12.42 -2.53 12.73
N TRP A 121 -12.46 -1.32 13.27
CA TRP A 121 -13.70 -0.66 13.66
C TRP A 121 -14.62 -0.43 12.46
N TRP A 122 -14.07 0.00 11.32
CA TRP A 122 -14.85 0.25 10.11
C TRP A 122 -15.35 -1.04 9.48
N LEU A 123 -14.50 -2.06 9.33
CA LEU A 123 -14.94 -3.33 8.74
C LEU A 123 -15.88 -4.14 9.63
N ALA A 124 -15.92 -3.86 10.94
CA ALA A 124 -16.97 -4.36 11.80
C ALA A 124 -18.36 -3.77 11.45
N ARG A 125 -18.41 -2.59 10.82
CA ARG A 125 -19.65 -1.88 10.48
C ARG A 125 -20.00 -1.89 8.98
N PHE A 126 -18.99 -2.00 8.12
CA PHE A 126 -19.12 -1.93 6.65
C PHE A 126 -18.34 -3.05 5.97
N ARG A 127 -18.81 -3.53 4.80
CA ARG A 127 -18.14 -4.66 4.09
C ARG A 127 -16.87 -4.25 3.33
N PHE A 128 -16.67 -2.98 3.04
CA PHE A 128 -15.57 -2.46 2.22
C PHE A 128 -15.00 -1.17 2.80
N GLY A 129 -13.73 -0.88 2.46
CA GLY A 129 -13.16 0.45 2.65
C GLY A 129 -13.93 1.50 1.84
N PRO A 130 -14.05 2.74 2.33
CA PRO A 130 -14.75 3.81 1.64
C PRO A 130 -14.18 4.08 0.25
N VAL A 131 -12.85 4.09 0.11
CA VAL A 131 -12.18 4.33 -1.19
C VAL A 131 -12.26 3.11 -2.08
N GLU A 132 -12.10 1.90 -1.54
CA GLU A 132 -12.29 0.65 -2.29
C GLU A 132 -13.71 0.49 -2.83
N TRP A 133 -14.71 0.90 -2.05
CA TRP A 133 -16.10 0.93 -2.50
C TRP A 133 -16.30 1.93 -3.63
N LEU A 134 -15.72 3.12 -3.51
CA LEU A 134 -15.78 4.15 -4.54
C LEU A 134 -15.12 3.66 -5.82
N TRP A 135 -13.92 3.08 -5.71
CA TRP A 135 -13.19 2.49 -6.83
C TRP A 135 -14.00 1.40 -7.52
N ARG A 136 -14.54 0.42 -6.77
CA ARG A 136 -15.38 -0.64 -7.37
C ARG A 136 -16.66 -0.09 -7.99
N SER A 137 -17.29 0.90 -7.38
CA SER A 137 -18.51 1.51 -7.92
C SER A 137 -18.22 2.25 -9.22
N LEU A 138 -17.06 2.92 -9.32
CA LEU A 138 -16.57 3.55 -10.55
C LEU A 138 -16.21 2.53 -11.63
N THR A 139 -15.48 1.45 -11.30
CA THR A 139 -15.06 0.45 -12.28
C THR A 139 -16.23 -0.35 -12.85
N TYR A 140 -17.21 -0.72 -12.01
CA TYR A 140 -18.34 -1.55 -12.43
C TYR A 140 -19.60 -0.75 -12.76
N GLY A 141 -19.60 0.57 -12.57
CA GLY A 141 -20.76 1.44 -12.79
C GLY A 141 -21.98 1.10 -11.93
N ARG A 142 -21.82 0.28 -10.88
CA ARG A 142 -22.89 -0.17 -10.00
C ARG A 142 -22.50 0.04 -8.54
N PHE A 143 -23.36 0.74 -7.80
CA PHE A 143 -23.19 0.94 -6.36
C PHE A 143 -23.34 -0.39 -5.61
N GLN A 144 -22.24 -0.87 -5.03
CA GLN A 144 -22.23 -2.11 -4.24
C GLN A 144 -22.85 -1.86 -2.84
N PRO A 145 -23.65 -2.80 -2.30
CA PRO A 145 -24.22 -2.62 -0.96
C PRO A 145 -23.13 -2.63 0.12
N MET A 146 -22.97 -1.50 0.81
CA MET A 146 -21.95 -1.31 1.86
C MET A 146 -22.27 -2.05 3.18
N ARG A 147 -23.54 -2.32 3.45
CA ARG A 147 -24.00 -2.97 4.70
C ARG A 147 -24.14 -4.48 4.50
N PRO A 148 -23.75 -5.30 5.48
CA PRO A 148 -24.18 -6.70 5.52
C PRO A 148 -25.71 -6.75 5.54
N LEU A 149 -26.32 -7.56 4.66
CA LEU A 149 -27.75 -7.84 4.73
C LEU A 149 -28.05 -8.46 6.11
N PRO A 150 -29.11 -8.03 6.81
CA PRO A 150 -29.56 -8.71 8.01
C PRO A 150 -29.84 -10.17 7.66
N THR A 151 -29.27 -11.09 8.44
CA THR A 151 -29.39 -12.55 8.24
C THR A 151 -30.84 -13.07 8.23
N GLY A 152 -31.84 -12.22 8.51
CA GLY A 152 -33.27 -12.54 8.48
C GLY A 152 -34.04 -12.24 7.19
N ALA A 153 -33.47 -11.53 6.21
CA ALA A 153 -34.21 -11.15 4.99
C ALA A 153 -34.29 -12.26 3.92
N ALA A 154 -33.45 -13.30 4.01
CA ALA A 154 -33.41 -14.40 3.03
C ALA A 154 -34.49 -15.47 3.26
N GLY A 155 -35.15 -15.49 4.43
CA GLY A 155 -36.21 -16.46 4.77
C GLY A 155 -37.64 -15.99 4.47
N ALA A 156 -37.84 -14.77 3.99
CA ALA A 156 -39.17 -14.19 3.73
C ALA A 156 -39.59 -14.25 2.25
N ALA A 157 -38.78 -14.86 1.38
CA ALA A 157 -39.01 -14.96 -0.06
C ALA A 157 -39.12 -16.42 -0.57
N SER A 158 -39.45 -17.36 0.33
CA SER A 158 -39.75 -18.76 0.01
C SER A 158 -41.20 -19.10 0.34
#